data_AF-P72993-F1
#
_entry.id   AF-P72993-F1
#
_cell.length_a   1.000
_cell.length_b   1.000
_cell.length_c   1.000
_cell.angle_alpha   90.00
_cell.angle_beta   90.00
_cell.angle_gamma   90.00
#
_symmetry.space_group_name_H-M   'P 1'
#
loop_
_entity.id
_entity.type
_entity.pdbx_description
1 polymer ?
#
loop_
_entity_poly.entity_id
_entity_poly.type
_entity_poly.pdbx_seq_one_letter_code
_entity_poly.pdbx_strand_id
1 'polypeptide(L)'
;MKYLLDTNICIYLIKKKPFKVLAKFQTLEISDIGISSITVAELEYGVSKSQQQSKNRDALMQFLMPLEIVEFNSGSGDRLWQH
;
A
#
# COMPACT_ATOMS: atom_id res chain seq x y z
N MET A 1 -2.46 11.18 8.13
CA MET A 1 -2.77 9.77 7.85
C MET A 1 -3.77 9.20 8.85
N LYS A 2 -4.91 8.66 8.37
CA LYS A 2 -5.97 7.99 9.14
C LYS A 2 -6.13 6.51 8.76
N TYR A 3 -5.71 6.12 7.55
CA TYR A 3 -5.84 4.79 7.00
C TYR A 3 -4.48 4.29 6.50
N LEU A 4 -4.18 3.02 6.76
CA LEU A 4 -3.03 2.31 6.21
C LEU A 4 -3.56 1.21 5.28
N LEU A 5 -3.10 1.18 4.03
CA LEU A 5 -3.58 0.22 3.05
C LEU A 5 -2.96 -1.17 3.27
N ASP A 6 -3.81 -2.20 3.22
CA ASP A 6 -3.41 -3.61 3.12
C ASP A 6 -3.05 -3.99 1.68
N THR A 7 -2.25 -5.04 1.53
CA THR A 7 -1.81 -5.58 0.23
C THR A 7 -2.99 -5.90 -0.69
N ASN A 8 -4.06 -6.51 -0.17
CA ASN A 8 -5.23 -6.85 -0.99
C ASN A 8 -5.95 -5.61 -1.52
N ILE A 9 -6.09 -4.58 -0.68
CA ILE A 9 -6.72 -3.32 -1.09
C ILE A 9 -5.87 -2.62 -2.15
N CYS A 10 -4.55 -2.59 -1.99
CA CYS A 10 -3.64 -2.05 -3.01
C CYS A 10 -3.80 -2.78 -4.35
N ILE A 11 -3.84 -4.11 -4.34
CA ILE A 11 -4.06 -4.91 -5.56
C ILE A 11 -5.40 -4.56 -6.23
N TYR A 12 -6.47 -4.41 -5.45
CA TYR A 12 -7.78 -4.04 -5.98
C TYR A 12 -7.80 -2.64 -6.59
N LEU A 13 -7.13 -1.68 -5.97
CA LEU A 13 -7.01 -0.32 -6.49
C LEU A 13 -6.18 -0.27 -7.77
N ILE A 14 -5.03 -0.94 -7.81
CA ILE A 14 -4.18 -1.05 -9.01
C ILE A 14 -4.95 -1.70 -10.16
N LYS A 15 -5.72 -2.76 -9.87
CA LYS A 15 -6.56 -3.45 -10.87
C LYS A 15 -7.88 -2.73 -11.17
N LYS A 16 -8.19 -1.64 -10.46
CA LYS A 16 -9.45 -0.88 -10.52
C LYS A 16 -10.70 -1.76 -10.32
N LYS A 17 -10.59 -2.84 -9.53
CA LYS A 17 -11.67 -3.81 -9.28
C LYS A 17 -11.57 -4.41 -7.87
N PRO A 18 -12.70 -4.59 -7.17
CA PRO A 18 -14.05 -4.24 -7.58
C PRO A 18 -14.32 -2.72 -7.51
N PHE A 19 -15.24 -2.21 -8.35
CA PHE A 19 -15.52 -0.76 -8.45
C PHE A 19 -15.90 -0.13 -7.11
N LYS A 20 -16.56 -0.88 -6.22
CA LYS A 20 -16.94 -0.41 -4.88
C LYS A 20 -15.74 0.04 -4.04
N VAL A 21 -14.60 -0.64 -4.15
CA VAL A 21 -13.37 -0.28 -3.41
C VAL A 21 -12.77 1.00 -3.99
N LEU A 22 -12.71 1.11 -5.32
CA LEU A 22 -12.24 2.31 -5.99
C LEU A 22 -13.12 3.53 -5.66
N ALA A 23 -14.44 3.37 -5.73
CA ALA A 23 -15.39 4.44 -5.40
C ALA A 23 -15.20 4.92 -3.95
N LYS A 24 -15.01 4.00 -3.00
CA LYS A 24 -14.73 4.37 -1.60
C LYS A 24 -13.40 5.09 -1.46
N PHE A 25 -12.35 4.62 -2.13
CA PHE A 25 -11.04 5.27 -2.12
C PHE A 25 -11.09 6.70 -2.67
N GLN A 26 -11.87 6.94 -3.72
CA GLN A 26 -12.06 8.28 -4.30
C GLN A 26 -12.79 9.27 -3.38
N THR A 27 -13.48 8.80 -2.34
CA THR A 27 -14.11 9.69 -1.33
C THR A 27 -13.16 10.13 -0.22
N LEU A 28 -11.94 9.60 -0.19
CA LEU A 28 -10.97 9.86 0.86
C LEU A 28 -9.94 10.89 0.38
N GLU A 29 -9.49 11.73 1.30
CA GLU A 29 -8.35 12.61 1.07
C GLU A 29 -7.07 11.79 0.99
N ILE A 30 -6.24 12.03 -0.02
CA ILE A 30 -5.01 11.25 -0.24
C ILE A 30 -4.03 11.37 0.94
N SER A 31 -3.99 12.54 1.60
CA SER A 31 -3.18 12.80 2.80
C SER A 31 -3.61 11.99 4.03
N ASP A 32 -4.81 11.42 4.00
CA ASP A 32 -5.31 10.52 5.04
C ASP A 32 -4.95 9.06 4.78
N ILE A 33 -4.30 8.74 3.66
CA ILE A 33 -3.98 7.37 3.25
C ILE A 33 -2.47 7.18 3.14
N GLY A 34 -1.95 6.16 3.81
CA GLY A 34 -0.58 5.71 3.61
C GLY A 34 -0.49 4.21 3.33
N ILE A 35 0.73 3.77 3.07
CA ILE A 35 1.08 2.37 2.82
C ILE A 35 2.36 2.03 3.57
N SER A 36 2.43 0.85 4.20
CA SER A 36 3.64 0.41 4.90
C SER A 36 4.73 0.02 3.90
N SER A 37 6.00 0.27 4.24
CA SER A 37 7.14 -0.23 3.47
C SER A 37 7.14 -1.77 3.34
N ILE A 38 6.55 -2.49 4.30
CA ILE A 38 6.35 -3.94 4.23
C ILE A 38 5.36 -4.29 3.10
N THR A 39 4.21 -3.62 3.07
CA THR A 39 3.19 -3.80 2.02
C THR A 39 3.74 -3.46 0.64
N VAL A 40 4.57 -2.41 0.53
CA VAL A 40 5.27 -2.09 -0.72
C VAL A 40 6.16 -3.25 -1.16
N ALA A 41 6.97 -3.82 -0.26
CA ALA A 41 7.83 -4.96 -0.57
C ALA A 41 7.04 -6.21 -1.02
N GLU A 42 5.90 -6.50 -0.39
CA GLU A 42 5.01 -7.59 -0.81
C GLU A 42 4.47 -7.39 -2.24
N LEU A 43 4.06 -6.16 -2.57
CA LEU A 43 3.58 -5.81 -3.90
C LEU A 43 4.69 -5.93 -4.95
N GLU A 44 5.89 -5.43 -4.66
CA GLU A 44 7.06 -5.58 -5.54
C GLU A 44 7.42 -7.05 -5.77
N TYR A 45 7.36 -7.87 -4.72
CA TYR A 45 7.55 -9.31 -4.84
C TYR A 45 6.48 -9.93 -5.74
N GLY A 46 5.21 -9.55 -5.57
CA GLY A 46 4.10 -9.97 -6.45
C GLY A 46 4.32 -9.57 -7.91
N VAL A 47 4.83 -8.36 -8.17
CA VAL A 47 5.21 -7.90 -9.52
C VAL A 47 6.31 -8.79 -10.10
N SER A 48 7.35 -9.09 -9.33
CA SER A 48 8.50 -9.91 -9.78
C SER A 48 8.10 -11.33 -10.19
N LYS A 49 7.05 -11.89 -9.58
CA LYS A 49 6.51 -13.22 -9.89
C LYS A 49 5.48 -13.21 -11.01
N SER A 50 5.01 -12.04 -11.44
CA SER A 50 3.96 -11.93 -12.46
C SER A 50 4.48 -12.16 -13.88
N GLN A 51 3.60 -12.57 -14.79
CA GLN A 51 3.94 -12.72 -16.22
C GLN A 51 4.13 -11.36 -16.92
N GLN A 52 3.50 -10.29 -16.41
CA GLN A 52 3.52 -8.94 -17.01
C GLN A 52 4.34 -7.97 -16.12
N GLN A 53 5.60 -8.33 -15.82
CA GLN A 53 6.42 -7.62 -14.82
C GLN A 53 6.55 -6.12 -15.08
N SER A 54 6.94 -5.70 -16.29
CA SER A 54 7.12 -4.27 -16.62
C SER A 54 5.83 -3.48 -16.44
N LYS A 55 4.72 -3.94 -17.05
CA LYS A 55 3.42 -3.30 -16.92
C LYS A 55 2.95 -3.20 -15.47
N ASN A 56 3.12 -4.27 -14.69
CA ASN A 56 2.69 -4.29 -13.29
C ASN A 56 3.59 -3.42 -12.41
N ARG A 57 4.89 -3.32 -12.73
CA ARG A 57 5.82 -2.39 -12.06
C ARG A 57 5.42 -0.95 -12.31
N ASP A 58 5.14 -0.58 -13.56
CA ASP A 58 4.73 0.78 -13.90
C ASP A 58 3.42 1.17 -13.20
N ALA A 59 2.44 0.25 -13.17
CA ALA A 59 1.19 0.45 -12.46
C ALA A 59 1.39 0.61 -10.95
N LEU A 60 2.28 -0.19 -10.34
CA LEU A 60 2.63 -0.06 -8.93
C LEU A 60 3.30 1.29 -8.65
N MET A 61 4.28 1.71 -9.45
CA MET A 61 4.97 3.00 -9.26
C MET A 61 4.01 4.19 -9.37
N GLN A 62 3.10 4.17 -10.36
CA GLN A 62 2.06 5.19 -10.49
C GLN A 62 1.11 5.22 -9.29
N PHE A 63 0.77 4.05 -8.75
CA PHE A 63 -0.11 3.94 -7.58
C PHE A 63 0.57 4.45 -6.30
N LEU A 64 1.88 4.23 -6.13
CA LEU A 64 2.62 4.65 -4.95
C LEU A 64 2.97 6.14 -4.95
N MET A 65 3.13 6.75 -6.13
CA MET A 65 3.57 8.15 -6.27
C MET A 65 2.82 9.17 -5.38
N PRO A 66 1.48 9.13 -5.24
CA PRO A 66 0.76 10.09 -4.40
C PRO A 66 0.60 9.65 -2.94
N LEU A 67 1.07 8.45 -2.56
CA LEU A 67 0.85 7.88 -1.22
C LEU A 67 2.05 8.13 -0.30
N GLU A 68 1.76 8.33 0.99
CA GLU A 68 2.78 8.35 2.03
C GLU A 68 3.25 6.91 2.32
N ILE A 69 4.54 6.63 2.11
CA ILE A 69 5.15 5.35 2.49
C ILE A 69 5.67 5.45 3.92
N VAL A 70 5.10 4.64 4.81
CA VAL A 70 5.46 4.59 6.22
C VAL A 70 6.50 3.50 6.43
N GLU A 71 7.68 3.88 6.91
CA GLU A 71 8.72 2.92 7.25
C GLU A 71 8.32 2.08 8.46
N PHE A 72 8.53 0.77 8.35
CA PHE A 72 8.45 -0.10 9.51
C PHE A 72 9.64 0.13 10.44
N ASN A 73 9.39 0.79 11.57
CA ASN A 73 10.35 0.89 12.66
C ASN A 73 9.99 -0.14 13.74
N SER A 74 10.85 -1.14 13.94
CA SER A 74 10.73 -2.16 14.99
C SER A 74 10.91 -1.62 16.41
N GLY A 75 11.21 -0.33 16.58
CA GLY A 75 11.48 0.33 17.87
C GLY A 75 10.30 0.51 18.82
N SER A 76 9.15 -0.15 18.60
CA SER A 76 7.99 -0.09 19.50
C SER A 76 7.91 -1.30 20.45
N GLY A 77 9.01 -2.04 20.64
CA GLY A 77 9.12 -3.14 21.60
C GLY A 77 9.69 -2.77 22.98
N ASP A 78 10.32 -1.59 23.14
CA ASP A 78 11.14 -1.28 24.32
C ASP A 78 10.53 -0.27 25.31
N ARG A 79 9.24 0.09 25.17
CA ARG A 79 8.58 1.01 26.14
C ARG A 79 7.29 0.48 26.77
N LEU A 80 6.91 -0.78 26.57
CA LEU A 80 5.69 -1.36 27.16
C LEU A 80 5.96 -2.49 28.17
N TRP A 81 7.21 -2.77 28.53
CA TRP A 81 7.57 -3.73 29.60
C TRP A 81 8.31 -3.09 30.79
N GLN A 82 8.14 -1.78 31.00
CA GLN A 82 8.51 -1.14 32.26
C GLN A 82 7.24 -0.69 32.97
N HIS A 83 6.46 -1.64 33.47
CA HIS A 83 5.65 -1.51 34.68
C HIS A 83 5.24 -2.90 35.17
#